data_AF-A0AAU7ZQC9-F1
#
_entry.id   AF-A0AAU7ZQC9-F1
#
_cell.length_a   1.000
_cell.length_b   1.000
_cell.length_c   1.000
_cell.angle_alpha   90.00
_cell.angle_beta   90.00
_cell.angle_gamma   90.00
#
_symmetry.space_group_name_H-M   'P 1'
#
loop_
_entity.id
_entity.type
_entity.pdbx_description
1 polymer ?
#
loop_
_entity_poly.entity_id
_entity_poly.type
_entity_poly.pdbx_seq_one_letter_code
_entity_poly.pdbx_strand_id
1 'polypeptide(L)'
;MSVFYDRQAELEKYEFMMGEARGRLAVTLDVLTDALILVGQHGVYCASTRNPTVPALDLQAVLMNLNGAKELVASVMERLRLDREAAESSVAETE
;
A
#
# COMPACT_ATOMS: atom_id res chain seq x y z
N MET A 1 -8.86 -9.97 -14.55
CA MET A 1 -10.01 -9.20 -14.05
C MET A 1 -9.50 -7.88 -13.49
N SER A 2 -10.37 -6.91 -13.23
CA SER A 2 -9.96 -5.63 -12.66
C SER A 2 -9.86 -5.74 -11.14
N VAL A 3 -8.93 -5.02 -10.51
CA VAL A 3 -8.78 -4.98 -9.04
C VAL A 3 -10.08 -4.57 -8.33
N PHE A 4 -10.93 -3.77 -9.00
CA PHE A 4 -12.24 -3.38 -8.49
C PHE A 4 -13.21 -4.55 -8.32
N TYR A 5 -13.07 -5.61 -9.13
CA TYR A 5 -13.86 -6.83 -8.99
C TYR A 5 -13.19 -7.80 -8.01
N ASP A 6 -11.87 -7.99 -8.12
CA ASP A 6 -11.13 -8.97 -7.33
C ASP A 6 -11.07 -8.59 -5.83
N ARG A 7 -11.17 -7.29 -5.52
CA ARG A 7 -11.11 -6.71 -4.15
C ARG A 7 -12.36 -5.92 -3.77
N GLN A 8 -13.50 -6.24 -4.38
CA GLN A 8 -14.73 -5.48 -4.19
C GLN A 8 -15.13 -5.38 -2.70
N ALA A 9 -15.07 -6.50 -1.98
CA ALA A 9 -15.48 -6.54 -0.57
C ALA A 9 -14.57 -5.69 0.33
N GLU A 10 -13.25 -5.73 0.11
CA GLU A 10 -12.31 -4.88 0.85
C GLU A 10 -12.48 -3.41 0.50
N LEU A 11 -12.71 -3.09 -0.77
CA LEU A 11 -13.00 -1.73 -1.22
C LEU A 11 -14.24 -1.18 -0.53
N GLU A 12 -15.37 -1.88 -0.59
CA GLU A 12 -16.62 -1.46 0.05
C GLU A 12 -16.43 -1.23 1.56
N LYS A 13 -15.72 -2.15 2.24
CA LYS A 13 -15.44 -2.02 3.68
C LYS A 13 -14.59 -0.79 4.00
N TYR A 14 -13.46 -0.61 3.32
CA TYR A 14 -12.53 0.47 3.66
C TYR A 14 -13.03 1.84 3.18
N GLU A 15 -13.73 1.91 2.04
CA GLU A 15 -14.37 3.14 1.58
C GLU A 15 -15.47 3.58 2.55
N PHE A 16 -16.25 2.64 3.10
CA PHE A 16 -17.23 2.95 4.15
C PHE A 16 -16.58 3.48 5.43
N MET A 17 -15.50 2.84 5.89
CA MET A 17 -14.85 3.21 7.16
C MET A 17 -14.05 4.52 7.09
N MET A 18 -13.44 4.82 5.94
CA MET A 18 -12.41 5.86 5.84
C MET A 18 -12.71 6.93 4.77
N GLY A 19 -13.79 6.77 4.01
CA GLY A 19 -14.08 7.54 2.80
C GLY A 19 -13.39 6.96 1.56
N GLU A 20 -13.90 7.28 0.37
CA GLU A 20 -13.49 6.69 -0.91
C GLU A 20 -11.97 6.75 -1.14
N ALA A 21 -11.36 7.94 -1.02
CA ALA A 21 -9.94 8.13 -1.30
C ALA A 21 -9.04 7.32 -0.35
N ARG A 22 -9.27 7.41 0.98
CA ARG A 22 -8.46 6.66 1.96
C ARG A 22 -8.74 5.17 1.89
N GLY A 23 -9.97 4.77 1.60
CA GLY A 23 -10.34 3.36 1.44
C GLY A 23 -9.62 2.68 0.27
N ARG A 24 -9.52 3.36 -0.89
CA ARG A 24 -8.76 2.85 -2.04
C ARG A 24 -7.26 2.77 -1.78
N LEU A 25 -6.70 3.75 -1.07
CA LEU A 25 -5.30 3.70 -0.68
C LEU A 25 -5.02 2.56 0.31
N ALA A 26 -5.98 2.22 1.19
CA ALA A 26 -5.86 1.06 2.07
C ALA A 26 -5.77 -0.25 1.28
N VAL A 27 -6.68 -0.46 0.31
CA VAL A 27 -6.61 -1.63 -0.59
C VAL A 27 -5.34 -1.63 -1.45
N THR A 28 -4.83 -0.45 -1.82
CA THR A 28 -3.56 -0.33 -2.55
C THR A 28 -2.38 -0.84 -1.71
N LEU A 29 -2.36 -0.57 -0.39
CA LEU A 29 -1.34 -1.13 0.51
C LEU A 29 -1.42 -2.65 0.61
N ASP A 30 -2.63 -3.23 0.60
CA ASP A 30 -2.82 -4.68 0.60
C ASP A 30 -2.27 -5.29 -0.70
N VAL A 31 -2.61 -4.72 -1.86
CA VAL A 31 -2.10 -5.18 -3.17
C VAL A 31 -0.57 -5.10 -3.26
N LEU A 32 0.03 -4.01 -2.77
CA LEU A 32 1.50 -3.88 -2.71
C LEU A 32 2.13 -4.89 -1.76
N THR A 33 1.44 -5.24 -0.67
CA THR A 33 1.90 -6.25 0.28
C THR A 33 1.91 -7.64 -0.36
N ASP A 34 0.85 -8.00 -1.08
CA ASP A 34 0.80 -9.26 -1.81
C ASP A 34 1.90 -9.35 -2.88
N ALA A 35 2.15 -8.25 -3.60
CA ALA A 35 3.26 -8.17 -4.56
C ALA A 35 4.62 -8.39 -3.88
N LEU A 36 4.86 -7.76 -2.71
CA LEU A 36 6.09 -7.96 -1.94
C LEU A 36 6.27 -9.41 -1.50
N ILE A 37 5.21 -10.08 -1.05
CA ILE A 37 5.25 -11.48 -0.64
C ILE A 37 5.65 -12.36 -1.84
N LEU A 38 4.99 -12.18 -2.99
CA LEU A 38 5.24 -12.97 -4.19
C LEU A 38 6.65 -12.76 -4.73
N VAL A 39 7.12 -11.51 -4.82
CA VAL A 39 8.48 -11.19 -5.27
C VAL A 39 9.53 -11.71 -4.28
N GLY A 40 9.27 -11.57 -2.97
CA GLY A 40 10.15 -12.08 -1.93
C GLY A 40 10.33 -13.59 -2.01
N GLN A 41 9.25 -14.34 -2.22
CA GLN A 41 9.31 -15.78 -2.45
C GLN A 41 10.06 -16.12 -3.74
N HIS A 42 9.83 -15.38 -4.83
CA HIS A 42 10.55 -15.60 -6.07
C HIS A 42 12.07 -15.38 -5.92
N GLY A 43 12.47 -14.44 -5.07
CA GLY A 43 13.87 -14.18 -4.71
C GLY A 43 14.60 -15.36 -4.06
N VAL A 44 13.88 -16.34 -3.49
CA VAL A 44 14.46 -17.59 -2.97
C VAL A 44 14.96 -18.47 -4.12
N TYR A 45 14.25 -18.47 -5.25
CA TYR A 45 14.58 -19.29 -6.42
C TYR A 45 15.50 -18.57 -7.40
N CYS A 46 15.40 -17.25 -7.47
CA CYS A 46 16.19 -16.40 -8.36
C CYS A 46 17.27 -15.66 -7.56
N ALA A 47 18.33 -16.39 -7.21
CA ALA A 47 19.46 -15.87 -6.44
C ALA A 47 20.52 -15.21 -7.34
N SER A 48 21.30 -14.29 -6.76
CA SER A 48 22.43 -13.66 -7.44
C SER A 48 23.51 -14.67 -7.81
N THR A 49 24.02 -14.58 -9.03
CA THR A 49 25.14 -15.40 -9.52
C THR A 49 26.43 -15.14 -8.77
N ARG A 50 26.60 -13.93 -8.21
CA ARG A 50 27.78 -13.54 -7.43
C ARG A 50 27.67 -13.91 -5.96
N ASN A 51 26.46 -13.92 -5.42
CA ASN A 51 26.20 -14.30 -4.04
C ASN A 51 24.84 -15.03 -3.92
N PRO A 52 24.84 -16.36 -3.82
CA PRO A 52 23.62 -17.15 -3.73
C PRO A 52 22.76 -16.90 -2.48
N THR A 53 23.27 -16.17 -1.47
CA THR A 53 22.51 -15.85 -0.25
C THR A 53 21.59 -14.65 -0.41
N VAL A 54 21.67 -13.93 -1.54
CA VAL A 54 20.82 -12.78 -1.83
C VAL A 54 20.06 -12.95 -3.16
N PRO A 55 18.86 -12.37 -3.31
CA PRO A 55 18.12 -12.38 -4.56
C PRO A 55 18.91 -11.73 -5.71
N ALA A 56 18.48 -11.98 -6.95
CA ALA A 56 18.97 -11.27 -8.12
C ALA A 56 18.80 -9.73 -7.97
N LEU A 57 19.70 -8.96 -8.60
CA LEU A 57 19.83 -7.52 -8.36
C LEU A 57 18.57 -6.73 -8.81
N ASP A 58 17.93 -7.18 -9.88
CA ASP A 58 16.65 -6.70 -10.35
C ASP A 58 15.51 -6.96 -9.35
N LEU A 59 15.46 -8.15 -8.75
CA LEU A 59 14.46 -8.46 -7.70
C LEU A 59 14.67 -7.62 -6.45
N GLN A 60 15.92 -7.36 -6.06
CA GLN A 60 16.22 -6.44 -4.97
C GLN A 60 15.69 -5.03 -5.27
N ALA A 61 15.88 -4.53 -6.50
CA ALA A 61 15.36 -3.23 -6.93
C ALA A 61 13.83 -3.19 -6.91
N VAL A 62 13.16 -4.25 -7.37
CA VAL A 62 11.69 -4.35 -7.30
C VAL A 62 11.20 -4.32 -5.85
N LEU A 63 11.80 -5.10 -4.96
CA LEU A 63 11.45 -5.11 -3.54
C LEU A 63 11.65 -3.73 -2.89
N MET A 64 12.76 -3.04 -3.21
CA MET A 64 13.02 -1.69 -2.73
C MET A 64 11.94 -0.70 -3.21
N ASN A 65 11.61 -0.73 -4.50
CA ASN A 65 10.61 0.17 -5.07
C ASN A 65 9.20 -0.09 -4.54
N LEU A 66 8.81 -1.36 -4.35
CA LEU A 66 7.50 -1.71 -3.78
C LEU A 66 7.39 -1.28 -2.32
N ASN A 67 8.44 -1.43 -1.52
CA ASN A 67 8.47 -0.92 -0.15
C ASN A 67 8.37 0.61 -0.12
N GLY A 68 9.16 1.31 -0.94
CA GLY A 68 9.08 2.77 -1.04
C GLY A 68 7.70 3.26 -1.48
N ALA A 69 7.04 2.56 -2.41
CA ALA A 69 5.67 2.87 -2.80
C ALA A 69 4.69 2.74 -1.63
N LYS A 70 4.83 1.71 -0.79
CA LYS A 70 4.00 1.56 0.43
C LYS A 70 4.21 2.70 1.42
N GLU A 71 5.46 3.11 1.64
CA GLU A 71 5.76 4.24 2.53
C GLU A 71 5.09 5.53 2.06
N LEU A 72 5.18 5.83 0.75
CA LEU A 72 4.54 7.00 0.16
C LEU A 72 3.01 6.94 0.27
N VAL A 73 2.40 5.79 -0.03
CA VAL A 73 0.95 5.61 0.08
C VAL A 73 0.48 5.76 1.53
N ALA A 74 1.18 5.14 2.49
CA ALA A 74 0.87 5.26 3.91
C ALA A 74 0.99 6.71 4.39
N SER A 75 2.00 7.43 3.93
CA SER A 75 2.18 8.86 4.22
C SER A 75 0.99 9.70 3.72
N VAL A 76 0.52 9.47 2.51
CA VAL A 76 -0.67 10.17 1.97
C VAL A 76 -1.92 9.81 2.75
N MET A 77 -2.12 8.54 3.10
CA MET A 77 -3.28 8.11 3.91
C MET A 77 -3.33 8.82 5.27
N GLU A 78 -2.17 8.96 5.91
CA GLU A 78 -2.05 9.66 7.19
C GLU A 78 -2.31 11.15 7.03
N ARG A 79 -1.78 11.77 5.97
CA ARG A 79 -2.05 13.17 5.66
C ARG A 79 -3.56 13.45 5.49
N LEU A 80 -4.26 12.60 4.75
CA LEU A 80 -5.71 12.71 4.55
C LEU A 80 -6.50 12.52 5.87
N ARG A 81 -5.99 11.71 6.80
CA ARG A 81 -6.59 11.55 8.14
C ARG A 81 -6.50 12.87 8.92
N LEU A 82 -5.30 13.44 8.98
CA LEU A 82 -5.02 14.68 9.71
C LEU A 82 -5.80 15.86 9.12
N ASP A 83 -5.87 15.97 7.79
CA ASP A 83 -6.62 17.04 7.13
C ASP A 83 -8.14 16.96 7.44
N ARG A 84 -8.69 15.74 7.57
CA ARG A 84 -10.09 15.52 7.98
C ARG A 84 -10.33 15.91 9.44
N GLU A 85 -9.43 15.52 10.34
CA GLU A 85 -9.52 15.87 11.77
C GLU A 85 -9.42 17.38 12.01
N ALA A 86 -8.53 18.06 11.29
CA ALA A 86 -8.41 19.51 11.34
C ALA A 86 -9.67 20.22 10.80
N ALA A 87 -10.30 19.67 9.76
CA ALA A 87 -11.57 20.19 9.27
C ALA A 87 -12.69 20.03 10.31
N GLU A 88 -12.78 18.86 10.96
CA GLU A 88 -13.77 18.60 12.01
C GLU A 88 -13.59 19.51 13.24
N SER A 89 -12.34 19.76 13.67
CA SER A 89 -12.07 20.67 14.79
C SER A 89 -12.44 22.12 14.47
N SER A 90 -12.21 22.57 13.23
CA SER A 90 -12.56 23.95 12.82
C SER A 90 -14.07 24.21 12.83
N VAL A 91 -14.88 23.19 12.52
CA VAL A 91 -16.35 23.27 12.56
C VAL A 91 -16.84 23.31 14.00
N ALA A 92 -16.27 22.50 14.90
CA ALA A 92 -16.64 22.49 16.31
C ALA A 92 -16.31 23.80 17.06
N GLU A 93 -15.33 24.57 16.58
CA GLU A 93 -14.98 25.88 17.15
C GLU A 93 -15.90 27.03 16.66
N THR A 94 -16.70 26.81 15.61
CA THR A 94 -17.60 27.82 15.04
C THR A 94 -19.06 27.66 15.48
N GLU A 95 -19.40 26.60 16.21
CA GLU A 95 -20.71 26.34 16.84
C GLU A 95 -20.73 26.73 18.32
#